data_AF-A0A453FL90-F1
#
_entry.id   AF-A0A453FL90-F1
#
_cell.length_a   1.000
_cell.length_b   1.000
_cell.length_c   1.000
_cell.angle_alpha   90.00
_cell.angle_beta   90.00
_cell.angle_gamma   90.00
#
_symmetry.space_group_name_H-M   'P 1'
#
loop_
_entity.id
_entity.type
_entity.pdbx_description
1 polymer ?
#
loop_
_entity_poly.entity_id
_entity_poly.type
_entity_poly.pdbx_seq_one_letter_code
_entity_poly.pdbx_strand_id
1 'polypeptide(L)'
;MDLSTTSVMAAKAYSYKAESLVKEYLLADAYVSYTAMLGGILMCKMVYDITHLVSSFFYKCYASLTKAQKLEWNNRGISTVHAIFITFMSVYLVFFSDLYSDKLDGPVTFRSSNLSNITLAVSVGYFITDIAMIFWVYPSLGGMEYV
;
A
#
# COMPACT_ATOMS: atom_id res chain seq x y z
N MET A 1 50.52 13.26 17.20
CA MET A 1 50.37 11.80 17.21
C MET A 1 49.87 11.44 15.83
N ASP A 2 50.79 11.15 14.90
CA ASP A 2 50.43 10.92 13.50
C ASP A 2 49.73 9.57 13.38
N LEU A 3 48.47 9.61 12.94
CA LEU A 3 47.70 8.40 12.64
C LEU A 3 48.43 7.65 11.54
N SER A 4 48.79 6.39 11.77
CA SER A 4 49.50 5.60 10.75
C SER A 4 48.64 5.48 9.50
N THR A 5 49.24 5.57 8.31
CA THR A 5 48.53 5.49 7.01
C THR A 5 47.60 4.27 6.94
N THR A 6 47.97 3.16 7.58
CA THR A 6 47.17 1.94 7.71
C THR A 6 45.86 2.17 8.47
N SER A 7 45.88 2.93 9.56
CA SER A 7 44.68 3.26 10.35
C SER A 7 43.71 4.16 9.59
N VAL A 8 44.22 5.11 8.80
CA VAL A 8 43.41 5.98 7.93
C VAL A 8 42.74 5.17 6.81
N MET A 9 43.47 4.26 6.17
CA MET A 9 42.91 3.39 5.14
C MET A 9 41.85 2.44 5.70
N ALA A 10 42.07 1.88 6.89
CA ALA A 10 41.09 1.02 7.55
C ALA A 10 39.80 1.79 7.88
N ALA A 11 39.91 2.99 8.47
CA ALA A 11 38.74 3.84 8.76
C ALA A 11 37.93 4.16 7.50
N LYS A 12 38.60 4.48 6.39
CA LYS A 12 37.95 4.73 5.10
C LYS A 12 37.24 3.48 4.54
N ALA A 13 37.86 2.30 4.67
CA ALA A 13 37.24 1.04 4.26
C ALA A 13 36.00 0.71 5.10
N TYR A 14 36.04 0.96 6.41
CA TYR A 14 34.88 0.82 7.30
C TYR A 14 33.76 1.80 6.93
N SER A 15 34.08 3.08 6.67
CA SER A 15 33.11 4.08 6.21
C SER A 15 32.43 3.65 4.92
N TYR A 16 33.20 3.21 3.93
CA TYR A 16 32.67 2.74 2.65
C TYR A 16 31.76 1.52 2.82
N LYS A 17 32.15 0.56 3.67
CA LYS A 17 31.33 -0.61 3.98
C LYS A 17 30.02 -0.22 4.68
N ALA A 18 30.07 0.72 5.61
CA ALA A 18 28.89 1.23 6.30
C ALA A 18 27.93 1.95 5.34
N GLU A 19 28.46 2.83 4.47
CA GLU A 19 27.68 3.52 3.44
C GLU A 19 27.02 2.53 2.47
N SER A 20 27.75 1.49 2.05
CA SER A 20 27.21 0.44 1.18
C SER A 20 26.05 -0.30 1.85
N LEU A 21 26.20 -0.67 3.13
CA LEU A 21 25.15 -1.38 3.88
C LEU A 21 23.92 -0.49 4.10
N VAL A 22 24.11 0.79 4.41
CA VAL A 22 23.00 1.75 4.54
C VAL A 22 22.25 1.89 3.21
N LYS A 23 22.99 2.01 2.11
CA LYS A 23 22.38 2.11 0.77
C LYS A 23 21.62 0.85 0.39
N GLU A 24 22.18 -0.34 0.63
CA GLU A 24 21.48 -1.60 0.40
C GLU A 24 20.21 -1.72 1.25
N TYR A 25 20.27 -1.35 2.53
CA TYR A 25 19.13 -1.39 3.43
C TYR A 25 18.01 -0.42 3.00
N LEU A 26 18.36 0.82 2.65
CA LEU A 26 17.40 1.81 2.16
C LEU A 26 16.77 1.39 0.82
N LEU A 27 17.57 0.80 -0.09
CA LEU A 27 17.05 0.30 -1.36
C LEU A 27 16.15 -0.92 -1.19
N ALA A 28 16.46 -1.81 -0.24
CA ALA A 28 15.63 -2.96 0.09
C ALA A 28 14.27 -2.54 0.63
N ASP A 29 14.22 -1.55 1.53
CA ASP A 29 12.97 -1.01 2.09
C ASP A 29 12.10 -0.35 1.00
N ALA A 30 12.74 0.37 0.07
CA ALA A 30 12.06 0.94 -1.09
C ALA A 30 11.49 -0.16 -2.01
N TYR A 31 12.25 -1.23 -2.29
CA TYR A 31 11.80 -2.34 -3.13
C TYR A 31 10.59 -3.07 -2.53
N VAL A 32 10.58 -3.31 -1.22
CA VAL A 32 9.44 -3.91 -0.52
C VAL A 32 8.19 -3.02 -0.67
N SER A 33 8.35 -1.70 -0.55
CA SER A 33 7.22 -0.77 -0.71
C SER A 33 6.69 -0.74 -2.15
N TYR A 34 7.57 -0.68 -3.16
CA TYR A 34 7.12 -0.71 -4.57
C TYR A 34 6.46 -2.03 -4.96
N THR A 35 6.99 -3.16 -4.48
CA THR A 35 6.38 -4.47 -4.72
C THR A 35 5.04 -4.61 -4.01
N ALA A 36 4.89 -4.09 -2.79
CA ALA A 36 3.61 -4.03 -2.09
C ALA A 36 2.58 -3.16 -2.83
N MET A 37 3.00 -2.03 -3.41
CA MET A 37 2.14 -1.18 -4.24
C MET A 37 1.64 -1.93 -5.49
N LEU A 38 2.53 -2.61 -6.21
CA LEU A 38 2.14 -3.46 -7.34
C LEU A 38 1.20 -4.59 -6.89
N GLY A 39 1.47 -5.18 -5.73
CA GLY A 39 0.58 -6.14 -5.08
C GLY A 39 -0.81 -5.56 -4.83
N GLY A 40 -0.92 -4.32 -4.33
CA GLY A 40 -2.19 -3.63 -4.15
C GLY A 40 -2.99 -3.49 -5.44
N ILE A 41 -2.33 -3.14 -6.55
CA ILE A 41 -2.97 -3.06 -7.88
C ILE A 41 -3.51 -4.43 -8.32
N LEU A 42 -2.69 -5.48 -8.19
CA LEU A 42 -3.10 -6.85 -8.55
C LEU A 42 -4.24 -7.36 -7.66
N MET A 43 -4.21 -7.03 -6.37
CA MET A 43 -5.28 -7.35 -5.43
C MET A 43 -6.59 -6.68 -5.83
N CYS A 44 -6.55 -5.42 -6.30
CA CYS A 44 -7.75 -4.75 -6.79
C CYS A 44 -8.37 -5.50 -7.98
N LYS A 45 -7.55 -5.93 -8.95
CA LYS A 45 -8.05 -6.72 -10.08
C LYS A 45 -8.65 -8.06 -9.62
N MET A 46 -7.97 -8.75 -8.70
CA MET A 46 -8.45 -10.02 -8.15
C MET A 46 -9.78 -9.83 -7.40
N VAL A 47 -9.89 -8.82 -6.55
CA VAL A 47 -11.12 -8.51 -5.79
C VAL A 47 -12.26 -8.13 -6.74
N TYR A 48 -11.98 -7.38 -7.81
CA TYR A 48 -12.97 -7.08 -8.83
C TYR A 48 -13.54 -8.36 -9.46
N ASP A 49 -12.67 -9.28 -9.86
CA ASP A 49 -13.07 -10.55 -10.49
C ASP A 49 -13.83 -11.46 -9.51
N ILE A 50 -13.39 -11.53 -8.25
CA ILE A 50 -14.09 -12.27 -7.19
C ILE A 50 -15.46 -11.64 -6.94
N THR A 51 -15.55 -10.31 -6.85
CA THR A 51 -16.82 -9.60 -6.64
C THR A 51 -17.77 -9.90 -7.79
N HIS A 52 -17.29 -9.86 -9.03
CA HIS A 52 -18.07 -10.22 -10.21
C HIS A 52 -18.55 -11.67 -10.13
N LEU A 53 -17.65 -12.62 -9.82
CA LEU A 53 -17.94 -14.06 -9.74
C LEU A 53 -18.99 -14.35 -8.67
N VAL A 54 -18.71 -13.95 -7.43
CA VAL A 54 -19.60 -14.11 -6.28
C VAL A 54 -20.95 -13.45 -6.57
N SER A 55 -20.95 -12.23 -7.10
CA SER A 55 -22.21 -11.53 -7.35
C SER A 55 -23.05 -12.21 -8.43
N SER A 56 -22.40 -12.77 -9.46
CA SER A 56 -23.08 -13.53 -10.52
C SER A 56 -23.70 -14.84 -10.02
N PHE A 57 -23.09 -15.50 -9.03
CA PHE A 57 -23.62 -16.77 -8.49
C PHE A 57 -24.70 -16.56 -7.43
N PHE A 58 -24.53 -15.57 -6.55
CA PHE A 58 -25.37 -15.43 -5.36
C PHE A 58 -26.49 -14.40 -5.51
N TYR A 59 -26.35 -13.39 -6.40
CA TYR A 59 -27.34 -12.33 -6.51
C TYR A 59 -28.04 -12.34 -7.88
N LYS A 60 -29.31 -12.79 -7.90
CA LYS A 60 -30.16 -12.73 -9.12
C LYS A 60 -30.32 -11.30 -9.66
N CYS A 61 -30.36 -10.30 -8.77
CA CYS A 61 -30.42 -8.89 -9.13
C CYS A 61 -29.18 -8.45 -9.93
N TYR A 62 -28.00 -8.97 -9.59
CA TYR A 62 -26.77 -8.67 -10.31
C TYR A 62 -26.86 -9.10 -11.78
N ALA A 63 -27.46 -10.25 -12.08
CA ALA A 63 -27.62 -10.71 -13.47
C ALA A 63 -28.44 -9.72 -14.32
N SER A 64 -29.47 -9.08 -13.75
CA SER A 64 -30.33 -8.10 -14.42
C SER A 64 -29.71 -6.70 -14.56
N LEU A 65 -28.58 -6.41 -13.91
CA LEU A 65 -27.93 -5.11 -14.00
C LEU A 65 -27.33 -4.86 -15.40
N THR A 66 -27.34 -3.59 -15.81
CA THR A 66 -26.62 -3.11 -17.00
C THR A 66 -25.11 -3.26 -16.83
N LYS A 67 -24.36 -3.17 -17.94
CA LYS A 67 -22.88 -3.24 -17.89
C LYS A 67 -22.28 -2.16 -16.99
N ALA A 68 -22.80 -0.92 -17.06
CA ALA A 68 -22.34 0.19 -16.22
C ALA A 68 -22.61 -0.05 -14.73
N GLN A 69 -23.80 -0.53 -14.38
CA GLN A 69 -24.15 -0.85 -12.99
C GLN A 69 -23.34 -2.02 -12.44
N LYS A 70 -23.07 -3.06 -13.24
CA LYS A 70 -22.20 -4.18 -12.83
C LYS A 70 -20.78 -3.70 -12.56
N LEU A 71 -20.27 -2.81 -13.40
CA LEU A 71 -18.95 -2.24 -13.25
C LEU A 71 -18.85 -1.39 -11.98
N GLU A 72 -19.82 -0.51 -11.72
CA GLU A 72 -19.89 0.26 -10.47
C GLU A 72 -19.99 -0.66 -9.25
N TRP A 73 -20.86 -1.68 -9.31
CA TRP A 73 -21.02 -2.68 -8.25
C TRP A 73 -19.71 -3.38 -7.91
N ASN A 74 -18.98 -3.83 -8.94
CA ASN A 74 -17.71 -4.52 -8.73
C ASN A 74 -16.63 -3.57 -8.22
N ASN A 75 -16.61 -2.30 -8.67
CA ASN A 75 -15.67 -1.29 -8.16
C ASN A 75 -15.91 -0.99 -6.68
N ARG A 76 -17.18 -0.89 -6.25
CA ARG A 76 -17.56 -0.78 -4.84
C ARG A 76 -17.07 -1.97 -4.01
N GLY A 77 -17.04 -3.17 -4.60
CA GLY A 77 -16.43 -4.36 -4.00
C GLY A 77 -14.96 -4.16 -3.66
N ILE A 78 -14.17 -3.60 -4.58
CA ILE A 78 -12.76 -3.26 -4.35
C ILE A 78 -12.63 -2.30 -3.15
N SER A 79 -13.34 -1.17 -3.17
CA SER A 79 -13.27 -0.16 -2.10
C SER A 79 -13.70 -0.70 -0.74
N THR A 80 -14.71 -1.59 -0.72
CA THR A 80 -15.18 -2.23 0.52
C THR A 80 -14.11 -3.13 1.13
N VAL A 81 -13.46 -3.97 0.32
CA VAL A 81 -12.36 -4.83 0.79
C VAL A 81 -11.18 -3.99 1.26
N HIS A 82 -10.84 -2.93 0.54
CA HIS A 82 -9.79 -2.00 0.95
C HIS A 82 -10.08 -1.33 2.30
N ALA A 83 -11.32 -0.86 2.53
CA ALA A 83 -11.73 -0.25 3.79
C ALA A 83 -11.65 -1.24 4.97
N ILE A 84 -12.05 -2.49 4.77
CA ILE A 84 -11.91 -3.56 5.78
C ILE A 84 -10.43 -3.81 6.08
N PHE A 85 -9.60 -3.92 5.03
CA PHE A 85 -8.15 -4.11 5.18
C PHE A 85 -7.50 -2.99 6.00
N ILE A 86 -7.77 -1.72 5.66
CA ILE A 86 -7.20 -0.58 6.39
C ILE A 86 -7.69 -0.53 7.82
N THR A 87 -8.97 -0.80 8.05
CA THR A 87 -9.53 -0.82 9.40
C THR A 87 -8.83 -1.88 10.25
N PHE A 88 -8.65 -3.09 9.72
CA PHE A 88 -7.94 -4.15 10.43
C PHE A 88 -6.47 -3.78 10.71
N MET A 89 -5.75 -3.24 9.72
CA MET A 89 -4.36 -2.83 9.89
C MET A 89 -4.22 -1.67 10.88
N SER A 90 -5.12 -0.68 10.83
CA SER A 90 -5.13 0.43 11.79
C SER A 90 -5.39 -0.05 13.21
N VAL A 91 -6.37 -0.93 13.42
CA VAL A 91 -6.64 -1.53 14.74
C VAL A 91 -5.41 -2.29 15.23
N TYR A 92 -4.78 -3.10 14.37
CA TYR A 92 -3.55 -3.81 14.72
C TYR A 92 -2.43 -2.85 15.13
N LEU A 93 -2.13 -1.85 14.31
CA LEU A 93 -1.03 -0.91 14.58
C LEU A 93 -1.26 -0.09 15.86
N VAL A 94 -2.50 0.30 16.15
CA VAL A 94 -2.83 1.12 17.33
C VAL A 94 -2.86 0.30 18.62
N PHE A 95 -3.51 -0.86 18.61
CA PHE A 95 -3.79 -1.59 19.86
C PHE A 95 -2.86 -2.76 20.13
N PHE A 96 -2.29 -3.35 19.08
CA PHE A 96 -1.53 -4.60 19.18
C PHE A 96 -0.05 -4.44 18.85
N SER A 97 0.36 -3.28 18.34
CA SER A 97 1.76 -2.97 18.07
C SER A 97 2.29 -1.91 19.03
N ASP A 98 3.59 -1.96 19.33
CA ASP A 98 4.24 -0.92 20.15
C ASP A 98 4.50 0.38 19.36
N LEU A 99 4.12 0.47 18.08
CA LEU A 99 4.44 1.57 17.16
C LEU A 99 3.98 2.94 17.68
N TYR A 100 2.82 2.98 18.32
CA TYR A 100 2.22 4.21 18.85
C TYR A 100 2.23 4.26 20.39
N SER A 101 3.04 3.43 21.06
CA SER A 101 3.13 3.47 22.52
C SER A 101 3.88 4.72 23.01
N ASP A 102 3.59 5.14 24.25
CA ASP A 102 4.28 6.25 24.92
C ASP A 102 5.73 5.91 25.32
N LYS A 103 6.17 4.66 25.13
CA LYS A 103 7.55 4.22 25.44
C LYS A 103 8.57 4.66 24.40
N LEU A 104 8.12 5.02 23.20
CA LEU A 104 8.98 5.46 22.11
C LEU A 104 9.14 6.98 22.18
N ASP A 105 10.36 7.47 21.97
CA ASP A 105 10.66 8.90 21.92
C ASP A 105 10.30 9.51 20.55
N GLY A 106 9.99 10.81 20.56
CA GLY A 106 9.73 11.61 19.35
C GLY A 106 8.26 11.65 18.90
N PRO A 107 7.91 12.52 17.93
CA PRO A 107 6.52 12.73 17.53
C PRO A 107 5.92 11.50 16.83
N VAL A 108 4.67 11.18 17.15
CA VAL A 108 3.91 10.04 16.59
C VAL A 108 3.86 10.06 15.06
N THR A 109 3.82 11.24 14.44
CA THR A 109 3.75 11.42 12.98
C THR A 109 4.99 10.99 12.22
N PHE A 110 6.15 10.87 12.88
CA PHE A 110 7.39 10.41 12.25
C PHE A 110 7.66 8.92 12.49
N ARG A 111 6.78 8.22 13.21
CA ARG A 111 6.95 6.80 13.53
C ARG A 111 6.41 5.95 12.40
N SER A 112 7.19 4.97 11.99
CA SER A 112 6.81 3.98 10.98
C SER A 112 7.37 2.61 11.34
N SER A 113 6.76 1.59 10.76
CA SER A 113 7.21 0.20 10.80
C SER A 113 7.10 -0.39 9.39
N ASN A 114 7.77 -1.52 9.15
CA ASN A 114 7.62 -2.24 7.88
C ASN A 114 6.14 -2.56 7.59
N LEU A 115 5.36 -2.91 8.61
CA LEU A 115 3.94 -3.21 8.45
C LEU A 115 3.12 -1.96 8.07
N SER A 116 3.38 -0.81 8.69
CA SER A 116 2.70 0.44 8.32
C SER A 116 3.09 0.90 6.92
N ASN A 117 4.36 0.75 6.53
CA ASN A 117 4.86 1.08 5.19
C ASN A 117 4.23 0.20 4.12
N ILE A 118 4.18 -1.13 4.33
CA ILE A 118 3.51 -2.08 3.43
C ILE A 118 2.01 -1.77 3.33
N THR A 119 1.36 -1.51 4.47
CA THR A 119 -0.06 -1.15 4.50
C THR A 119 -0.32 0.09 3.66
N LEU A 120 0.48 1.15 3.85
CA LEU A 120 0.40 2.38 3.06
C LEU A 120 0.65 2.11 1.57
N ALA A 121 1.67 1.34 1.21
CA ALA A 121 1.99 1.02 -0.17
C ALA A 121 0.85 0.28 -0.89
N VAL A 122 0.23 -0.72 -0.23
CA VAL A 122 -0.97 -1.41 -0.74
C VAL A 122 -2.11 -0.41 -0.96
N SER A 123 -2.33 0.53 -0.04
CA SER A 123 -3.34 1.59 -0.17
C SER A 123 -3.07 2.53 -1.33
N VAL A 124 -1.81 2.88 -1.58
CA VAL A 124 -1.43 3.68 -2.74
C VAL A 124 -1.74 2.92 -4.03
N GLY A 125 -1.46 1.62 -4.09
CA GLY A 125 -1.83 0.77 -5.24
C GLY A 125 -3.35 0.74 -5.49
N TYR A 126 -4.15 0.64 -4.42
CA TYR A 126 -5.60 0.78 -4.49
C TYR A 126 -6.01 2.16 -5.03
N PHE A 127 -5.48 3.23 -4.45
CA PHE A 127 -5.84 4.60 -4.82
C PHE A 127 -5.54 4.91 -6.29
N ILE A 128 -4.39 4.46 -6.80
CA ILE A 128 -4.03 4.57 -8.21
C ILE A 128 -5.04 3.81 -9.08
N THR A 129 -5.43 2.60 -8.66
CA THR A 129 -6.39 1.78 -9.40
C THR A 129 -7.77 2.46 -9.46
N ASP A 130 -8.23 3.02 -8.34
CA ASP A 130 -9.53 3.69 -8.25
C ASP A 130 -9.56 4.96 -9.13
N ILE A 131 -8.51 5.79 -9.09
CA ILE A 131 -8.36 6.94 -9.99
C ILE A 131 -8.34 6.50 -11.46
N ALA A 132 -7.57 5.47 -11.79
CA ALA A 132 -7.48 4.97 -13.16
C ALA A 132 -8.85 4.49 -13.66
N MET A 133 -9.62 3.79 -12.81
CA MET A 133 -10.97 3.34 -13.13
C MET A 133 -11.95 4.49 -13.34
N ILE A 134 -11.89 5.53 -12.49
CA ILE A 134 -12.71 6.74 -12.64
C ILE A 134 -12.44 7.41 -13.99
N PHE A 135 -11.16 7.64 -14.35
CA PHE A 135 -10.83 8.26 -15.63
C PHE A 135 -11.19 7.38 -16.83
N TRP A 136 -10.99 6.07 -16.73
CA TRP A 136 -11.26 5.14 -17.82
C TRP A 136 -12.75 5.00 -18.14
N VAL A 137 -13.60 5.13 -17.13
CA VAL A 137 -15.03 4.83 -17.25
C VAL A 137 -15.91 6.04 -16.93
N TYR A 138 -15.34 7.23 -16.96
CA TYR A 138 -16.10 8.46 -16.87
C TYR A 138 -17.12 8.56 -18.03
N PRO A 139 -18.39 8.96 -17.79
CA PRO A 139 -19.00 9.40 -16.53
C PRO A 139 -19.71 8.27 -15.74
N SER A 140 -19.62 7.02 -16.20
CA SER A 140 -20.33 5.88 -15.60
C SER A 140 -19.82 5.52 -14.21
N LEU A 141 -18.55 5.82 -13.91
CA LEU A 141 -17.94 5.79 -12.58
C LEU A 141 -17.58 7.23 -12.19
N GLY A 142 -18.13 7.72 -11.07
CA GLY A 142 -17.95 9.08 -10.57
C GLY A 142 -19.15 10.01 -10.80
N GLY A 143 -19.98 9.77 -11.83
CA GLY A 143 -21.15 10.60 -12.10
C GLY A 143 -20.82 12.00 -12.63
N MET A 144 -21.86 12.77 -12.98
CA MET A 144 -21.73 14.14 -13.51
C MET A 144 -21.34 15.17 -12.43
N GLU A 145 -21.26 14.76 -11.16
CA GLU A 145 -20.94 15.61 -10.01
C GLU A 145 -19.52 16.22 -10.07
N TYR A 146 -18.68 15.74 -10.98
CA TYR A 146 -17.30 16.17 -11.19
C TYR A 146 -17.12 17.16 -12.37
N VAL A 147 -18.19 17.74 -12.93
CA VAL A 147 -18.18 18.77 -13.99
C VAL A 147 -18.91 20.03 -13.58
#